data_AF-A0AAW8KEW3-F1
#
_entry.id   AF-A0AAW8KEW3-F1
#
_cell.length_a   1.000
_cell.length_b   1.000
_cell.length_c   1.000
_cell.angle_alpha   90.00
_cell.angle_beta   90.00
_cell.angle_gamma   90.00
#
_symmetry.space_group_name_H-M   'P 1'
#
loop_
_entity.id
_entity.type
_entity.pdbx_description
1 polymer ?
#
loop_
_entity_poly.entity_id
_entity_poly.type
_entity_poly.pdbx_seq_one_letter_code
_entity_poly.pdbx_strand_id
1 'polypeptide(L)'
;VGIVGEILVKYMPLANNHLVDLLEREGAEAVVPDLMDFMNYALYNSNYKAEFLGAKKSGMLLCDTGIQLIHKIRKPALDALEKSQRFEPPTPIQAI
;
A
#
# COMPACT_ATOMS: atom_id res chain seq x y z
N VAL A 1 -16.28 3.70 -1.85
CA VAL A 1 -16.01 4.86 -0.97
C VAL A 1 -14.58 4.75 -0.47
N GLY A 2 -13.70 5.67 -0.85
CA GLY A 2 -12.30 5.64 -0.43
C GLY A 2 -12.12 6.19 0.99
N ILE A 3 -11.39 5.46 1.85
CA ILE A 3 -11.06 5.92 3.20
C ILE A 3 -9.66 6.57 3.19
N VAL A 4 -9.61 7.83 3.62
CA VAL A 4 -8.37 8.62 3.73
C VAL A 4 -8.26 9.13 5.16
N GLY A 5 -7.04 9.17 5.69
CA GLY A 5 -6.79 9.60 7.07
C GLY A 5 -5.38 9.23 7.52
N GLU A 6 -5.08 9.56 8.77
CA GLU A 6 -3.83 9.20 9.43
C GLU A 6 -3.69 7.69 9.61
N ILE A 7 -2.45 7.19 9.63
CA ILE A 7 -2.16 5.74 9.63
C ILE A 7 -2.88 4.99 10.75
N LEU A 8 -2.90 5.56 11.96
CA LEU A 8 -3.51 4.93 13.13
C LEU A 8 -5.03 4.84 12.96
N VAL A 9 -5.67 5.97 12.62
CA VAL A 9 -7.12 6.04 12.43
C VAL A 9 -7.55 5.20 11.23
N LYS A 10 -6.75 5.14 10.16
CA LYS A 10 -7.08 4.37 8.96
C LYS A 10 -7.14 2.87 9.21
N TYR A 11 -6.17 2.29 9.94
CA TYR A 11 -6.05 0.83 10.07
C TYR A 11 -6.50 0.26 11.41
N MET A 12 -6.74 1.07 12.45
CA MET A 12 -7.25 0.61 13.74
C MET A 12 -8.78 0.83 13.80
N PRO A 13 -9.61 -0.23 13.79
CA PRO A 13 -11.08 -0.09 13.78
C PRO A 13 -11.62 0.71 14.95
N LEU A 14 -11.04 0.55 16.13
CA LEU A 14 -11.44 1.31 17.32
C LEU A 14 -11.16 2.82 17.16
N ALA A 15 -10.07 3.18 16.48
CA ALA A 15 -9.68 4.59 16.29
C ALA A 15 -10.56 5.32 15.26
N ASN A 16 -11.16 4.60 14.30
CA ASN A 16 -12.11 5.17 13.33
C ASN A 16 -13.57 4.88 13.64
N ASN A 17 -13.89 4.38 14.84
CA ASN A 17 -15.25 4.01 15.23
C ASN A 17 -15.91 3.00 14.28
N HIS A 18 -15.17 2.00 13.80
CA HIS A 18 -15.67 0.96 12.90
C HIS A 18 -16.24 1.51 11.59
N LEU A 19 -15.57 2.52 11.02
CA LEU A 19 -16.03 3.22 9.81
C LEU A 19 -16.24 2.27 8.61
N VAL A 20 -15.36 1.27 8.46
CA VAL A 20 -15.47 0.27 7.37
C VAL A 20 -16.78 -0.51 7.52
N ASP A 21 -17.03 -1.07 8.70
CA ASP A 21 -18.23 -1.86 8.99
C ASP A 21 -19.50 -1.02 8.77
N LEU A 22 -19.47 0.26 9.16
CA LEU A 22 -20.57 1.19 8.93
C LEU A 22 -20.84 1.38 7.44
N LEU A 23 -19.81 1.70 6.64
CA LEU A 23 -19.95 1.92 5.20
C LEU A 23 -20.46 0.66 4.49
N GLU A 24 -19.92 -0.51 4.83
CA GLU A 24 -20.35 -1.78 4.26
C GLU A 24 -21.80 -2.11 4.63
N ARG A 25 -22.24 -1.79 5.85
CA ARG A 25 -23.64 -1.96 6.28
C ARG A 25 -24.61 -1.06 5.52
N GLU A 26 -24.20 0.16 5.18
CA GLU A 26 -24.99 1.08 4.35
C GLU A 26 -24.94 0.69 2.85
N GLY A 27 -24.30 -0.43 2.49
CA GLY A 27 -24.22 -0.94 1.13
C GLY A 27 -23.12 -0.31 0.27
N ALA A 28 -22.22 0.47 0.87
CA ALA A 28 -21.06 1.02 0.19
C ALA A 28 -19.89 0.04 0.20
N GLU A 29 -19.17 -0.06 -0.91
CA GLU A 29 -17.87 -0.74 -0.94
C GLU A 29 -16.81 0.16 -0.31
N ALA A 30 -16.30 -0.23 0.86
CA ALA A 30 -15.23 0.49 1.54
C ALA A 30 -13.87 0.15 0.88
N VAL A 31 -13.22 1.14 0.28
CA VAL A 31 -11.91 0.98 -0.35
C VAL A 31 -10.86 1.60 0.57
N VAL A 32 -10.08 0.74 1.21
CA VAL A 32 -8.96 1.13 2.08
C VAL A 32 -7.66 0.73 1.41
N PRO A 33 -6.76 1.68 1.09
CA PRO A 33 -5.43 1.35 0.54
C PRO A 33 -4.64 0.44 1.49
N ASP A 34 -3.86 -0.50 0.95
CA ASP A 34 -3.11 -1.47 1.75
C ASP A 34 -1.98 -0.82 2.58
N LEU A 35 -1.77 -1.31 3.81
CA LEU A 35 -0.65 -0.90 4.64
C LEU A 35 0.70 -1.23 3.97
N MET A 36 0.78 -2.36 3.28
CA MET A 36 2.01 -2.75 2.55
C MET A 36 2.31 -1.80 1.39
N ASP A 37 1.30 -1.20 0.76
CA ASP A 37 1.52 -0.19 -0.28
C ASP A 37 2.01 1.12 0.31
N PHE A 38 1.53 1.49 1.50
CA PHE A 38 2.11 2.61 2.25
C PHE A 38 3.60 2.36 2.59
N MET A 39 3.96 1.14 3.01
CA MET A 39 5.36 0.77 3.25
C MET A 39 6.19 0.81 1.96
N ASN A 40 5.67 0.27 0.86
CA ASN A 40 6.32 0.34 -0.45
C ASN A 40 6.55 1.78 -0.89
N TYR A 41 5.56 2.67 -0.72
CA TYR A 41 5.70 4.09 -1.00
C TYR A 41 6.83 4.73 -0.16
N ALA A 42 6.88 4.44 1.14
CA ALA A 42 7.92 4.97 2.01
C ALA A 42 9.34 4.55 1.57
N LEU A 43 9.50 3.30 1.10
CA LEU A 43 10.75 2.80 0.54
C LEU A 43 11.06 3.42 -0.82
N TYR A 44 10.08 3.48 -1.72
CA TYR A 44 10.24 4.02 -3.07
C TYR A 44 10.58 5.51 -3.08
N ASN A 45 10.11 6.27 -2.08
CA ASN A 45 10.49 7.65 -1.86
C ASN A 45 12.02 7.84 -1.69
N SER A 46 12.78 6.80 -1.33
CA SER A 46 14.24 6.88 -1.32
C SER A 46 14.85 7.12 -2.70
N ASN A 47 14.18 6.68 -3.77
CA ASN A 47 14.59 6.88 -5.16
C ASN A 47 14.46 8.36 -5.50
N TYR A 48 13.30 8.96 -5.18
CA TYR A 48 13.08 10.40 -5.32
C TYR A 48 14.10 11.22 -4.51
N LYS A 49 14.36 10.82 -3.27
CA LYS A 49 15.37 11.50 -2.42
C LYS A 49 16.79 11.42 -3.03
N ALA A 50 17.16 10.29 -3.61
CA ALA A 50 18.48 10.11 -4.23
C ALA A 50 18.62 10.90 -5.53
N GLU A 51 17.54 11.02 -6.30
CA GLU A 51 17.54 11.73 -7.58
C GLU A 51 17.45 13.25 -7.42
N PHE A 52 16.56 13.73 -6.56
CA PHE A 52 16.22 15.16 -6.49
C PHE A 52 16.71 15.87 -5.23
N LEU A 53 16.96 15.14 -4.12
CA LEU A 53 17.28 15.73 -2.82
C LEU A 53 18.70 15.42 -2.32
N GLY A 54 19.55 14.86 -3.18
CA GLY A 54 20.97 14.61 -2.89
C GLY A 54 21.22 13.47 -1.89
N ALA A 55 20.25 12.59 -1.67
CA ALA A 55 20.46 11.42 -0.81
C ALA A 55 21.40 10.39 -1.47
N LYS A 56 22.01 9.53 -0.66
CA LYS A 56 22.96 8.53 -1.15
C LYS A 56 22.24 7.45 -1.98
N LYS A 57 22.76 7.18 -3.18
CA LYS A 57 22.31 6.05 -4.05
C LYS A 57 22.43 4.68 -3.39
N SER A 58 23.33 4.52 -2.41
CA SER A 58 23.41 3.28 -1.61
C SER A 58 22.16 3.05 -0.76
N GLY A 59 21.53 4.12 -0.26
CA GLY A 59 20.27 4.03 0.49
C GLY A 59 19.11 3.63 -0.41
N MET A 60 19.05 4.20 -1.61
CA MET A 60 18.11 3.79 -2.67
C MET A 60 18.21 2.29 -2.97
N LEU A 61 19.43 1.78 -3.21
CA LEU A 61 19.64 0.35 -3.50
C LEU A 61 19.16 -0.58 -2.37
N LEU A 62 19.38 -0.17 -1.11
CA LEU A 62 18.89 -0.92 0.05
C LEU A 62 17.35 -0.94 0.10
N CYS A 63 16.72 0.22 -0.12
CA CYS A 63 15.27 0.34 -0.14
C CYS A 63 14.62 -0.42 -1.31
N ASP A 64 15.22 -0.39 -2.51
CA ASP A 64 14.79 -1.19 -3.66
C ASP A 64 14.84 -2.69 -3.36
N THR A 65 15.88 -3.14 -2.64
CA THR A 65 15.97 -4.53 -2.17
C THR A 65 14.82 -4.86 -1.22
N GLY A 66 14.44 -3.92 -0.35
CA GLY A 66 13.27 -4.03 0.53
C GLY A 66 11.96 -4.15 -0.25
N ILE A 67 11.76 -3.35 -1.30
CA ILE A 67 10.59 -3.43 -2.18
C ILE A 67 10.52 -4.81 -2.84
N GLN A 68 11.64 -5.34 -3.33
CA GLN A 68 11.67 -6.68 -3.92
C GLN A 68 11.34 -7.78 -2.91
N LEU A 69 11.80 -7.66 -1.65
CA LEU A 69 11.47 -8.60 -0.59
C LEU A 69 9.97 -8.59 -0.28
N ILE A 70 9.38 -7.41 -0.12
CA ILE A 70 7.93 -7.23 0.09
C ILE A 70 7.16 -7.85 -1.07
N HIS A 71 7.57 -7.58 -2.31
CA HIS A 71 6.93 -8.15 -3.49
C HIS A 71 6.98 -9.68 -3.50
N LYS A 72 8.13 -10.29 -3.15
CA LYS A 72 8.25 -11.75 -3.05
C LYS A 72 7.29 -12.35 -2.01
N ILE A 73 7.13 -11.69 -0.87
CA ILE A 73 6.20 -12.12 0.19
C ILE A 73 4.75 -11.99 -0.29
N ARG A 74 4.41 -10.91 -1.00
CA ARG A 74 3.05 -10.67 -1.52
C ARG A 74 2.69 -11.46 -2.76
N LYS A 75 3.67 -12.00 -3.50
CA LYS A 75 3.47 -12.66 -4.79
C LYS A 75 2.31 -13.68 -4.80
N PRO A 76 2.16 -14.59 -3.81
CA PRO A 76 1.05 -15.53 -3.82
C PRO A 76 -0.33 -14.87 -3.76
N ALA A 77 -0.45 -13.74 -3.06
CA ALA A 77 -1.68 -12.97 -2.99
C ALA A 77 -1.95 -12.22 -4.30
N LEU A 78 -0.91 -11.65 -4.92
CA LEU A 78 -1.01 -11.00 -6.24
C LEU A 78 -1.47 -12.02 -7.31
N ASP A 79 -0.82 -13.18 -7.38
CA ASP A 79 -1.16 -14.25 -8.32
C ASP A 79 -2.62 -14.75 -8.15
N ALA A 80 -3.16 -14.64 -6.93
CA ALA A 80 -4.55 -14.99 -6.63
C ALA A 80 -5.53 -13.87 -7.03
N LEU A 81 -5.17 -12.60 -6.78
CA LEU A 81 -5.95 -11.43 -7.16
C LEU A 81 -6.02 -11.27 -8.69
N GLU A 82 -4.94 -11.52 -9.41
CA GLU A 82 -4.93 -11.51 -10.89
C GLU A 82 -5.90 -12.53 -11.51
N LYS A 83 -6.18 -13.63 -10.82
CA LYS A 83 -7.14 -14.66 -11.26
C LYS A 83 -8.55 -14.41 -10.75
N SER A 84 -8.76 -13.41 -9.91
CA SER A 84 -10.05 -13.06 -9.35
C SER A 84 -10.93 -12.38 -10.39
N GLN A 85 -12.23 -12.67 -10.36
CA GLN A 85 -13.23 -11.92 -11.14
C GLN A 85 -13.88 -10.79 -10.35
N ARG A 86 -13.64 -10.73 -9.03
CA ARG A 86 -14.28 -9.78 -8.11
C ARG A 86 -13.33 -8.69 -7.62
N PHE A 87 -12.05 -8.99 -7.53
CA PHE A 87 -11.05 -8.09 -6.93
C PHE A 87 -9.92 -7.85 -7.91
N GLU A 88 -9.38 -6.63 -7.89
CA GLU A 88 -8.27 -6.24 -8.73
C GLU A 88 -6.95 -6.35 -7.94
N PRO A 89 -5.86 -6.78 -8.58
CA PRO A 89 -4.54 -6.71 -7.96
C PRO A 89 -4.12 -5.24 -7.76
N PRO A 90 -3.37 -4.93 -6.68
CA PRO A 90 -2.85 -3.58 -6.46
C PRO A 90 -1.86 -3.18 -7.56
N THR A 91 -1.89 -1.90 -7.94
CA THR A 91 -0.95 -1.33 -8.93
C THR A 91 0.49 -1.41 -8.43
N PRO A 92 1.45 -1.85 -9.26
CA PRO A 92 2.87 -1.82 -8.89
C PRO A 92 3.34 -0.41 -8.52
N ILE A 93 4.14 -0.28 -7.45
CA ILE A 93 4.59 1.02 -6.93
C ILE A 93 5.38 1.85 -7.95
N GLN A 94 6.02 1.20 -8.92
CA GLN A 94 6.77 1.86 -10.00
C GLN A 94 5.87 2.46 -11.09
N ALA A 95 4.59 2.06 -11.12
CA ALA A 95 3.60 2.54 -12.09
C ALA A 95 2.64 3.58 -11.51
N ILE A 96 2.82 3.93 -10.22
CA ILE A 96 2.10 5.01 -9.52
C ILE A 96 2.92 6.29 -9.62
#